data_AF-A0A1C6JLD7-F1
#
_entry.id   AF-A0A1C6JLD7-F1
#
_cell.length_a   1.000
_cell.length_b   1.000
_cell.length_c   1.000
_cell.angle_alpha   90.00
_cell.angle_beta   90.00
_cell.angle_gamma   90.00
#
_symmetry.space_group_name_H-M   'P 1'
#
loop_
_entity.id
_entity.type
_entity.pdbx_description
1 polymer ?
#
loop_
_entity_poly.entity_id
_entity_poly.type
_entity_poly.pdbx_seq_one_letter_code
_entity_poly.pdbx_strand_id
1 'polypeptide(L)'
;MQKIVFTAHCILNTASKVVLYNQEEIDAEEALRKKFMRQVIDHEIQVIQLPCPEFTLYGAKRWGHVSDQFDNVFFRNHCRKILTPVLDQLKEYLANGRRFEILGFVGVDGSPSCGVDYTCRADWYGSFDCRTDLQETLRECRLERGPGVFMSVLKDMLKEEGLENEIVITSLFAPEPDKCLHLVK
;
A
#
# COMPACT_ATOMS: atom_id res chain seq x y z
N MET A 1 -7.21 -11.95 23.37
CA MET A 1 -6.19 -11.05 22.80
C MET A 1 -6.82 -10.34 21.62
N GLN A 2 -6.74 -9.02 21.53
CA GLN A 2 -7.36 -8.26 20.44
C GLN A 2 -6.38 -8.26 19.25
N LYS A 3 -6.78 -8.90 18.15
CA LYS A 3 -6.00 -8.94 16.91
C LYS A 3 -6.12 -7.63 16.16
N ILE A 4 -5.02 -7.12 15.63
CA ILE A 4 -4.96 -5.84 14.92
C ILE A 4 -4.24 -6.04 13.59
N VAL A 5 -4.81 -5.50 12.52
CA VAL A 5 -4.17 -5.43 11.19
C VAL A 5 -4.09 -3.97 10.73
N PHE A 6 -2.93 -3.59 10.18
CA PHE A 6 -2.74 -2.31 9.52
C PHE A 6 -3.02 -2.49 8.03
N THR A 7 -3.81 -1.61 7.43
CA THR A 7 -4.22 -1.77 6.01
C THR A 7 -3.97 -0.50 5.23
N ALA A 8 -3.53 -0.63 3.97
CA ALA A 8 -3.48 0.48 3.04
C ALA A 8 -4.83 1.20 2.96
N HIS A 9 -4.80 2.52 2.84
CA HIS A 9 -5.99 3.36 2.95
C HIS A 9 -7.17 2.87 2.09
N CYS A 10 -6.89 2.50 0.84
CA CYS A 10 -7.89 2.10 -0.14
C CYS A 10 -8.57 0.76 0.14
N ILE A 11 -8.06 -0.06 1.07
CA ILE A 11 -8.74 -1.28 1.51
C ILE A 11 -10.04 -0.93 2.26
N LEU A 12 -10.01 0.16 3.04
CA LEU A 12 -11.18 0.65 3.79
C LEU A 12 -11.91 1.81 3.08
N ASN A 13 -11.18 2.64 2.33
CA ASN A 13 -11.74 3.83 1.69
C ASN A 13 -11.24 3.96 0.24
N THR A 14 -11.98 3.34 -0.69
CA THR A 14 -11.63 3.37 -2.12
C THR A 14 -11.65 4.77 -2.73
N ALA A 15 -12.28 5.76 -2.08
CA ALA A 15 -12.29 7.15 -2.55
C ALA A 15 -10.90 7.82 -2.52
N SER A 16 -9.88 7.21 -1.90
CA SER A 16 -8.50 7.70 -1.97
C SER A 16 -7.73 7.20 -3.20
N LYS A 17 -8.26 6.22 -3.95
CA LYS A 17 -7.57 5.67 -5.13
C LYS A 17 -7.55 6.70 -6.26
N VAL A 18 -6.52 6.61 -7.09
CA VAL A 18 -6.53 7.25 -8.41
C VAL A 18 -7.68 6.67 -9.23
N VAL A 19 -8.27 7.47 -10.11
CA VAL A 19 -9.31 6.98 -11.02
C VAL A 19 -8.70 5.94 -11.95
N LEU A 20 -9.33 4.76 -11.99
CA LEU A 20 -8.96 3.64 -12.84
C LEU A 20 -10.02 3.47 -13.93
N TYR A 21 -9.60 2.94 -15.08
CA TYR A 21 -10.47 2.73 -16.24
C TYR A 21 -10.57 1.27 -16.70
N ASN A 22 -9.72 0.37 -16.16
CA ASN A 22 -9.82 -1.06 -16.43
C ASN A 22 -10.85 -1.71 -15.48
N GLN A 23 -12.07 -1.93 -15.98
CA GLN A 23 -13.17 -2.46 -15.16
C GLN A 23 -12.89 -3.87 -14.62
N GLU A 24 -12.22 -4.72 -15.39
CA GLU A 24 -11.91 -6.10 -14.98
C GLU A 24 -10.97 -6.12 -13.76
N GLU A 25 -9.92 -5.30 -13.78
CA GLU A 25 -9.00 -5.13 -12.65
C GLU A 25 -9.70 -4.53 -11.43
N ILE A 26 -10.55 -3.51 -11.65
CA ILE A 26 -11.33 -2.86 -10.59
C ILE A 26 -12.23 -3.89 -9.89
N ASP A 27 -12.98 -4.69 -10.66
CA ASP A 27 -13.93 -5.66 -10.12
C ASP A 27 -13.21 -6.80 -9.38
N ALA A 28 -12.08 -7.28 -9.92
CA ALA A 28 -11.28 -8.32 -9.28
C ALA A 28 -10.66 -7.85 -7.95
N GLU A 29 -10.09 -6.64 -7.91
CA GLU A 29 -9.56 -6.05 -6.69
C GLU A 29 -10.68 -5.83 -5.66
N GLU A 30 -11.83 -5.31 -6.09
CA GLU A 30 -12.97 -5.03 -5.21
C GLU A 30 -13.59 -6.31 -4.64
N ALA A 31 -13.67 -7.38 -5.42
CA ALA A 31 -14.13 -8.69 -4.96
C ALA A 31 -13.21 -9.24 -3.86
N LEU A 32 -11.89 -9.18 -4.07
CA LEU A 32 -10.92 -9.60 -3.07
C LEU A 32 -10.96 -8.71 -1.82
N ARG A 33 -11.03 -7.39 -1.98
CA ARG A 33 -11.13 -6.42 -0.88
C ARG A 33 -12.36 -6.70 -0.01
N LYS A 34 -13.52 -6.90 -0.62
CA LYS A 34 -14.75 -7.28 0.11
C LYS A 34 -14.59 -8.60 0.83
N LYS A 35 -13.97 -9.61 0.20
CA LYS A 35 -13.72 -10.92 0.83
C LYS A 35 -12.80 -10.78 2.04
N PHE A 36 -11.67 -10.08 1.91
CA PHE A 36 -10.75 -9.79 3.00
C PHE A 36 -11.45 -9.07 4.15
N MET A 37 -12.23 -8.02 3.86
CA MET A 37 -12.94 -7.26 4.89
C MET A 37 -14.04 -8.07 5.60
N ARG A 38 -14.71 -8.99 4.89
CA ARG A 38 -15.65 -9.93 5.53
C ARG A 38 -14.92 -10.82 6.53
N GLN A 39 -13.78 -11.40 6.16
CA GLN A 39 -12.98 -12.21 7.08
C GLN A 39 -12.50 -11.40 8.29
N VAL A 40 -12.02 -10.18 8.08
CA VAL A 40 -11.64 -9.28 9.19
C VAL A 40 -12.79 -9.11 10.20
N ILE A 41 -14.02 -8.91 9.71
CA ILE A 41 -15.21 -8.76 10.56
C ILE A 41 -15.57 -10.09 11.23
N ASP A 42 -15.65 -11.18 10.46
CA ASP A 42 -16.04 -12.52 10.93
C ASP A 42 -15.09 -13.05 12.01
N HIS A 43 -13.81 -12.64 11.96
CA HIS A 43 -12.77 -13.01 12.92
C HIS A 43 -12.50 -11.95 13.99
N GLU A 44 -13.35 -10.91 14.10
CA GLU A 44 -13.28 -9.84 15.12
C GLU A 44 -11.94 -9.07 15.14
N ILE A 45 -11.29 -8.97 13.98
CA ILE A 45 -9.99 -8.31 13.83
C ILE A 45 -10.18 -6.80 13.77
N GLN A 46 -9.43 -6.08 14.59
CA GLN A 46 -9.41 -4.62 14.60
C GLN A 46 -8.56 -4.10 13.44
N VAL A 47 -8.94 -2.97 12.84
CA VAL A 47 -8.23 -2.41 11.69
C VAL A 47 -7.71 -1.02 11.97
N ILE A 48 -6.44 -0.80 11.64
CA ILE A 48 -5.84 0.53 11.58
C ILE A 48 -5.65 0.89 10.11
N GLN A 49 -6.20 2.02 9.70
CA GLN A 49 -6.07 2.51 8.35
C GLN A 49 -4.78 3.32 8.22
N LEU A 50 -3.90 2.91 7.31
CA LEU A 50 -2.72 3.70 6.94
C LEU A 50 -3.14 4.96 6.17
N PRO A 51 -2.37 6.06 6.28
CA PRO A 51 -2.56 7.20 5.40
C PRO A 51 -2.22 6.82 3.95
N CYS A 52 -2.94 7.40 2.98
CA CYS A 52 -2.56 7.26 1.57
C CYS A 52 -1.51 8.32 1.22
N PRO A 53 -0.26 7.94 0.90
CA PRO A 53 0.82 8.90 0.62
C PRO A 53 0.49 9.75 -0.62
N GLU A 54 -0.08 9.12 -1.66
CA GLU A 54 -0.44 9.82 -2.89
C GLU A 54 -1.57 10.81 -2.69
N PHE A 55 -2.59 10.44 -1.89
CA PHE A 55 -3.72 11.32 -1.61
C PHE A 55 -3.31 12.51 -0.74
N THR A 56 -2.50 12.26 0.29
CA THR A 56 -2.02 13.31 1.21
C THR A 56 -1.01 14.24 0.56
N LEU A 57 -0.36 13.83 -0.54
CA LEU A 57 0.56 14.68 -1.28
C LEU A 57 -0.10 15.40 -2.47
N TYR A 58 -0.93 14.70 -3.26
CA TYR A 58 -1.49 15.23 -4.53
C TYR A 58 -3.00 15.47 -4.51
N GLY A 59 -3.72 14.97 -3.51
CA GLY A 59 -5.18 15.03 -3.44
C GLY A 59 -5.90 14.03 -4.37
N ALA A 60 -7.22 14.19 -4.46
CA ALA A 60 -8.10 13.25 -5.17
C ALA A 60 -8.02 13.37 -6.71
N LYS A 61 -7.71 14.55 -7.25
CA LYS A 61 -7.68 14.81 -8.70
C LYS A 61 -6.31 14.53 -9.35
N ARG A 62 -5.50 13.70 -8.71
CA ARG A 62 -4.14 13.37 -9.17
C ARG A 62 -4.16 12.46 -10.40
N TRP A 63 -3.09 12.53 -11.18
CA TRP A 63 -2.80 11.55 -12.23
C TRP A 63 -2.18 10.28 -11.64
N GLY A 64 -2.26 9.18 -12.39
CA GLY A 64 -1.52 7.96 -12.10
C GLY A 64 -0.01 8.22 -12.23
N HIS A 65 0.77 7.62 -11.33
CA HIS A 65 2.22 7.68 -11.32
C HIS A 65 2.79 6.26 -11.26
N VAL A 66 4.08 6.13 -11.57
CA VAL A 66 4.86 4.91 -11.34
C VAL A 66 5.78 5.06 -10.14
N SER A 67 6.27 3.94 -9.62
CA SER A 67 7.15 3.94 -8.46
C SER A 67 8.42 4.76 -8.68
N ASP A 68 8.95 4.81 -9.90
CA ASP A 68 10.15 5.57 -10.26
C ASP A 68 9.97 7.08 -10.09
N GLN A 69 8.77 7.61 -10.38
CA GLN A 69 8.47 9.04 -10.16
C GLN A 69 8.36 9.37 -8.66
N PHE A 70 7.87 8.42 -7.85
CA PHE A 70 7.78 8.57 -6.41
C PHE A 70 9.08 8.28 -5.69
N ASP A 71 10.06 7.66 -6.34
CA ASP A 71 11.32 7.32 -5.68
C ASP A 71 12.30 8.51 -5.67
N ASN A 72 11.91 9.54 -4.92
CA ASN A 72 12.69 10.75 -4.73
C ASN A 72 12.69 11.19 -3.26
N VAL A 73 13.63 12.08 -2.91
CA VAL A 73 13.83 12.56 -1.54
C VAL A 73 12.57 13.20 -0.94
N PHE A 74 11.78 13.94 -1.71
CA PHE A 74 10.60 14.65 -1.21
C PHE A 74 9.47 13.68 -0.86
N PHE A 75 9.19 12.73 -1.75
CA PHE A 75 8.15 11.74 -1.52
C PHE A 75 8.54 10.80 -0.36
N ARG A 76 9.80 10.33 -0.30
CA ARG A 76 10.28 9.49 0.81
C ARG A 76 10.20 10.23 2.15
N ASN A 77 10.53 11.51 2.20
CA ASN A 77 10.36 12.34 3.41
C ASN A 77 8.89 12.49 3.81
N HIS A 78 7.99 12.68 2.85
CA HIS A 78 6.55 12.70 3.09
C HIS A 78 6.05 11.36 3.66
N CYS A 79 6.47 10.23 3.07
CA CYS A 79 6.18 8.89 3.58
C CYS A 79 6.62 8.70 5.03
N ARG A 80 7.88 9.05 5.36
CA ARG A 80 8.39 8.97 6.74
C ARG A 80 7.51 9.78 7.70
N LYS A 81 7.24 11.05 7.36
CA LYS A 81 6.44 11.96 8.18
C LYS A 81 5.07 11.39 8.53
N ILE A 82 4.35 10.82 7.55
CA ILE A 82 3.00 10.29 7.78
C ILE A 82 3.01 8.88 8.39
N LEU A 83 4.12 8.14 8.30
CA LEU A 83 4.31 6.84 8.96
C LEU A 83 4.74 6.95 10.42
N THR A 84 5.44 8.02 10.82
CA THR A 84 5.87 8.20 12.21
C THR A 84 4.76 7.95 13.24
N PRO A 85 3.57 8.59 13.17
CA PRO A 85 2.52 8.32 14.16
C PRO A 85 1.97 6.89 14.10
N VAL A 86 2.05 6.23 12.93
CA VAL A 86 1.65 4.82 12.77
C VAL A 86 2.65 3.90 13.48
N LEU A 87 3.96 4.17 13.37
CA LEU A 87 4.99 3.41 14.07
C LEU A 87 4.92 3.61 15.58
N ASP A 88 4.66 4.83 16.06
CA ASP A 88 4.45 5.08 17.49
C ASP A 88 3.26 4.27 18.02
N GLN A 89 2.16 4.24 17.26
CA GLN A 89 0.99 3.43 17.59
C GLN A 89 1.30 1.92 17.57
N LEU A 90 2.07 1.43 16.58
CA LEU A 90 2.52 0.04 16.53
C LEU A 90 3.33 -0.34 17.77
N LYS A 91 4.32 0.49 18.14
CA LYS A 91 5.19 0.26 19.30
C LYS A 91 4.39 0.19 20.60
N GLU A 92 3.38 1.06 20.76
CA GLU A 92 2.49 1.01 21.92
C GLU A 92 1.70 -0.31 22.00
N TYR A 93 1.18 -0.81 20.88
CA TYR A 93 0.49 -2.11 20.87
C TYR A 93 1.43 -3.27 21.21
N LEU A 94 2.65 -3.26 20.66
CA LEU A 94 3.67 -4.28 20.92
C LEU A 94 4.11 -4.28 22.40
N ALA A 95 4.27 -3.11 23.01
CA ALA A 95 4.56 -2.96 24.44
C ALA A 95 3.46 -3.59 25.33
N ASN A 96 2.25 -3.74 24.79
CA ASN A 96 1.08 -4.31 25.46
C ASN A 96 0.69 -5.70 24.90
N GLY A 97 1.67 -6.52 24.50
CA GLY A 97 1.45 -7.84 23.87
C GLY A 97 0.65 -8.88 24.67
N ARG A 98 0.38 -8.65 25.97
CA ARG A 98 -0.57 -9.46 26.76
C ARG A 98 -2.03 -9.22 26.35
N ARG A 99 -2.32 -8.04 25.79
CA ARG A 99 -3.65 -7.61 25.39
C ARG A 99 -3.84 -7.63 23.87
N PHE A 100 -2.80 -7.28 23.12
CA PHE A 100 -2.87 -7.09 21.68
C PHE A 100 -1.97 -8.06 20.90
N GLU A 101 -2.43 -8.44 19.72
CA GLU A 101 -1.67 -9.22 18.75
C GLU A 101 -1.64 -8.44 17.44
N ILE A 102 -0.44 -8.09 16.95
CA ILE A 102 -0.28 -7.46 15.65
C ILE A 102 -0.15 -8.55 14.60
N LEU A 103 -1.14 -8.64 13.71
CA LEU A 103 -1.10 -9.59 12.60
C LEU A 103 -0.12 -9.14 11.52
N GLY A 104 -0.09 -7.83 11.23
CA GLY A 104 0.85 -7.25 10.27
C GLY A 104 0.26 -6.08 9.49
N PHE A 105 0.92 -5.76 8.37
CA PHE A 105 0.54 -4.71 7.43
C PHE A 105 0.06 -5.32 6.11
N VAL A 106 -1.00 -4.77 5.54
CA VAL A 106 -1.55 -5.16 4.23
C VAL A 106 -1.47 -3.98 3.26
N GLY A 107 -0.55 -4.06 2.30
CA GLY A 107 -0.47 -3.15 1.15
C GLY A 107 -1.40 -3.54 0.00
N VAL A 108 -1.18 -2.94 -1.17
CA VAL A 108 -1.89 -3.28 -2.41
C VAL A 108 -0.88 -3.37 -3.54
N ASP A 109 -0.64 -4.58 -4.04
CA ASP A 109 0.33 -4.79 -5.13
C ASP A 109 -0.12 -4.15 -6.44
N GLY A 110 0.87 -3.70 -7.22
CA GLY A 110 0.66 -2.87 -8.40
C GLY A 110 0.57 -1.37 -8.10
N SER A 111 0.36 -0.98 -6.83
CA SER A 111 0.46 0.43 -6.43
C SER A 111 1.91 0.92 -6.44
N PRO A 112 2.19 2.10 -7.02
CA PRO A 112 3.53 2.72 -7.01
C PRO A 112 4.01 3.06 -5.58
N SER A 113 3.07 3.20 -4.64
CA SER A 113 3.38 3.54 -3.25
C SER A 113 3.19 2.34 -2.32
N CYS A 114 2.01 1.70 -2.38
CA CYS A 114 1.58 0.69 -1.41
C CYS A 114 1.83 -0.75 -1.86
N GLY A 115 2.46 -0.98 -3.00
CA GLY A 115 2.89 -2.31 -3.44
C GLY A 115 3.89 -2.92 -2.47
N VAL A 116 3.80 -4.22 -2.21
CA VAL A 116 4.66 -4.92 -1.24
C VAL A 116 5.67 -5.80 -1.96
N ASP A 117 5.17 -6.64 -2.87
CA ASP A 117 5.97 -7.55 -3.69
C ASP A 117 5.97 -7.16 -5.15
N TYR A 118 4.95 -6.44 -5.60
CA TYR A 118 4.88 -5.89 -6.95
C TYR A 118 4.49 -4.42 -6.96
N THR A 119 5.07 -3.68 -7.89
CA THR A 119 4.80 -2.26 -8.12
C THR A 119 4.81 -1.96 -9.61
N CYS A 120 4.23 -0.84 -10.02
CA CYS A 120 4.32 -0.38 -11.42
C CYS A 120 5.61 0.44 -11.62
N ARG A 121 6.34 0.12 -12.70
CA ARG A 121 7.61 0.76 -13.07
C ARG A 121 7.55 1.25 -14.52
N ALA A 122 8.11 2.43 -14.77
CA ALA A 122 8.29 3.00 -16.12
C ALA A 122 9.25 4.18 -16.08
N ASP A 123 9.85 4.54 -17.22
CA ASP A 123 10.64 5.77 -17.36
C ASP A 123 9.75 6.97 -17.71
N TRP A 124 8.75 7.24 -16.85
CA TRP A 124 7.80 8.33 -17.06
C TRP A 124 8.34 9.67 -16.57
N TYR A 125 8.63 10.57 -17.50
CA TYR A 125 9.01 11.95 -17.21
C TYR A 125 8.62 12.90 -18.35
N GLY A 126 8.84 14.20 -18.14
CA GLY A 126 8.60 15.24 -19.14
C GLY A 126 7.18 15.79 -19.16
N SER A 127 6.96 16.80 -20.02
CA SER A 127 5.63 17.38 -20.27
C SER A 127 4.81 16.48 -21.19
N PHE A 128 3.49 16.49 -21.04
CA PHE A 128 2.59 15.92 -22.04
C PHE A 128 2.45 16.80 -23.27
N ASP A 129 2.62 18.12 -23.11
CA ASP A 129 2.51 19.07 -24.20
C ASP A 129 3.65 18.90 -25.21
N CYS A 130 3.32 18.97 -26.49
CA CYS A 130 4.23 18.74 -27.63
C CYS A 130 4.94 17.38 -27.65
N ARG A 131 4.56 16.43 -26.79
CA ARG A 131 5.16 15.10 -26.75
C ARG A 131 4.62 14.22 -27.88
N THR A 132 5.49 13.77 -28.77
CA THR A 132 5.11 12.96 -29.94
C THR A 132 5.10 11.45 -29.67
N ASP A 133 5.69 11.00 -28.57
CA ASP A 133 5.91 9.58 -28.20
C ASP A 133 5.13 9.18 -26.92
N LEU A 134 4.06 9.91 -26.60
CA LEU A 134 3.31 9.71 -25.35
C LEU A 134 2.72 8.30 -25.26
N GLN A 135 2.20 7.76 -26.36
CA GLN A 135 1.60 6.43 -26.38
C GLN A 135 2.65 5.34 -26.14
N GLU A 136 3.82 5.46 -26.76
CA GLU A 136 4.96 4.57 -26.57
C GLU A 136 5.41 4.60 -25.11
N THR A 137 5.56 5.80 -24.54
CA THR A 137 5.96 5.99 -23.13
C THR A 137 4.97 5.34 -22.16
N LEU A 138 3.67 5.52 -22.37
CA LEU A 138 2.66 4.91 -21.50
C LEU A 138 2.67 3.38 -21.56
N ARG A 139 3.02 2.79 -22.71
CA ARG A 139 3.14 1.34 -22.90
C ARG A 139 4.33 0.70 -22.18
N GLU A 140 5.32 1.48 -21.79
CA GLU A 140 6.49 0.97 -21.04
C GLU A 140 6.14 0.60 -19.59
N CYS A 141 5.00 1.09 -19.08
CA CYS A 141 4.54 0.77 -17.75
C CYS A 141 4.24 -0.71 -17.62
N ARG A 142 4.94 -1.33 -16.66
CA ARG A 142 4.85 -2.75 -16.39
C ARG A 142 4.76 -2.99 -14.90
N LEU A 143 4.11 -4.11 -14.56
CA LEU A 143 4.18 -4.65 -13.22
C LEU A 143 5.54 -5.32 -13.04
N GLU A 144 6.29 -4.94 -12.01
CA GLU A 144 7.61 -5.46 -11.71
C GLU A 144 7.70 -5.88 -10.24
N ARG A 145 8.55 -6.87 -9.95
CA ARG A 145 8.82 -7.29 -8.56
C ARG A 145 9.54 -6.18 -7.81
N GLY A 146 9.04 -5.86 -6.63
CA GLY A 146 9.59 -4.85 -5.73
C GLY A 146 8.49 -4.07 -5.00
N PRO A 147 8.82 -3.46 -3.85
CA PRO A 147 7.87 -2.65 -3.12
C PRO A 147 7.64 -1.30 -3.82
N GLY A 148 6.46 -0.73 -3.62
CA GLY A 148 6.23 0.69 -3.81
C GLY A 148 6.95 1.52 -2.75
N VAL A 149 7.12 2.82 -3.02
CA VAL A 149 8.02 3.67 -2.22
C VAL A 149 7.58 3.82 -0.77
N PHE A 150 6.28 3.85 -0.50
CA PHE A 150 5.75 3.95 0.87
C PHE A 150 6.02 2.69 1.68
N MET A 151 5.86 1.50 1.08
CA MET A 151 6.17 0.23 1.72
C MET A 151 7.67 0.01 1.89
N SER A 152 8.50 0.51 0.95
CA SER A 152 9.95 0.54 1.13
C SER A 152 10.33 1.37 2.37
N VAL A 153 9.76 2.57 2.51
CA VAL A 153 10.02 3.44 3.67
C VAL A 153 9.54 2.80 4.97
N LEU A 154 8.36 2.17 4.98
CA LEU A 154 7.89 1.42 6.15
C LEU A 154 8.85 0.30 6.55
N LYS A 155 9.34 -0.49 5.58
CA LYS A 155 10.34 -1.54 5.82
C LYS A 155 11.63 -0.98 6.43
N ASP A 156 12.12 0.14 5.89
CA ASP A 156 13.30 0.82 6.42
C ASP A 156 13.09 1.29 7.86
N MET A 157 11.94 1.91 8.16
CA MET A 157 11.60 2.39 9.50
C MET A 157 11.42 1.25 10.51
N LEU A 158 10.82 0.12 10.11
CA LEU A 158 10.72 -1.07 10.97
C LEU A 158 12.11 -1.63 11.28
N LYS A 159 13.01 -1.67 10.30
CA LYS A 159 14.39 -2.10 10.48
C LYS A 159 15.17 -1.19 11.41
N GLU A 160 14.98 0.12 11.32
CA GLU A 160 15.58 1.10 12.23
C GLU A 160 15.17 0.87 13.70
N GLU A 161 13.97 0.31 13.92
CA GLU A 161 13.44 -0.05 15.23
C GLU A 161 13.72 -1.52 15.62
N GLY A 162 14.39 -2.30 14.76
CA GLY A 162 14.67 -3.73 14.98
C GLY A 162 13.46 -4.67 14.89
N LEU A 163 12.39 -4.24 14.23
CA LEU A 163 11.10 -4.94 14.12
C LEU A 163 10.91 -5.69 12.79
N GLU A 164 11.90 -5.69 11.90
CA GLU A 164 11.78 -6.19 10.53
C GLU A 164 11.47 -7.70 10.44
N ASN A 165 11.82 -8.47 11.47
CA ASN A 165 11.55 -9.91 11.54
C ASN A 165 10.33 -10.26 12.40
N GLU A 166 9.77 -9.29 13.13
CA GLU A 166 8.61 -9.47 14.01
C GLU A 166 7.29 -9.15 13.31
N ILE A 167 7.35 -8.26 12.31
CA ILE A 167 6.16 -7.70 11.66
C ILE A 167 6.03 -8.24 10.24
N VAL A 168 4.94 -8.95 9.99
CA VAL A 168 4.57 -9.41 8.66
C VAL A 168 4.07 -8.23 7.82
N ILE A 169 4.54 -8.14 6.57
CA ILE A 169 4.00 -7.23 5.56
C ILE A 169 3.59 -8.06 4.36
N THR A 170 2.31 -8.02 4.01
CA THR A 170 1.70 -8.71 2.87
C THR A 170 0.85 -7.75 2.06
N SER A 171 0.20 -8.20 1.00
CA SER A 171 -0.59 -7.35 0.11
C SER A 171 -1.91 -7.97 -0.28
N LEU A 172 -2.87 -7.09 -0.55
CA LEU A 172 -4.01 -7.41 -1.39
C LEU A 172 -3.52 -7.43 -2.85
N PHE A 173 -3.71 -8.56 -3.53
CA PHE A 173 -3.39 -8.72 -4.93
C PHE A 173 -4.34 -9.75 -5.55
N ALA A 174 -5.20 -9.33 -6.47
CA ALA A 174 -6.25 -10.20 -7.03
C ALA A 174 -5.70 -11.50 -7.68
N PRO A 175 -4.55 -11.48 -8.40
CA PRO A 175 -3.94 -12.70 -8.93
C PRO A 175 -3.40 -13.68 -7.88
N GLU A 176 -3.08 -13.20 -6.67
CA GLU A 176 -2.54 -14.02 -5.57
C GLU A 176 -3.34 -13.77 -4.27
N PRO A 177 -4.63 -14.14 -4.22
CA PRO A 177 -5.54 -13.69 -3.17
C PRO A 177 -5.14 -14.21 -1.78
N ASP A 178 -4.53 -15.38 -1.70
CA ASP A 178 -4.15 -16.02 -0.44
C ASP A 178 -3.13 -15.21 0.37
N LYS A 179 -2.37 -14.29 -0.26
CA LYS A 179 -1.39 -13.42 0.41
C LYS A 179 -2.01 -12.63 1.56
N CYS A 180 -3.14 -11.97 1.31
CA CYS A 180 -3.85 -11.22 2.35
C CYS A 180 -4.79 -12.11 3.16
N LEU A 181 -5.43 -13.10 2.54
CA LEU A 181 -6.42 -13.93 3.24
C LEU A 181 -5.78 -14.82 4.31
N HIS A 182 -4.54 -15.29 4.11
CA HIS A 182 -3.82 -16.07 5.13
C HIS A 182 -3.56 -15.30 6.42
N LEU A 183 -3.46 -13.97 6.34
CA LEU A 183 -3.22 -13.12 7.50
C LEU A 183 -4.45 -13.04 8.43
N VAL A 184 -5.65 -13.22 7.88
CA VAL A 184 -6.94 -13.01 8.55
C VAL A 184 -7.77 -14.29 8.63
N LYS A 185 -7.12 -15.46 8.54
CA LYS A 185 -7.73 -16.77 8.80
C LYS A 185 -7.80 -17.09 10.29
#